data_AF-A0A316HNX7-F1
#
_entry.id   AF-A0A316HNX7-F1
#
_cell.length_a   1.000
_cell.length_b   1.000
_cell.length_c   1.000
_cell.angle_alpha   90.00
_cell.angle_beta   90.00
_cell.angle_gamma   90.00
#
_symmetry.space_group_name_H-M   'P 1'
#
loop_
_entity.id
_entity.type
_entity.pdbx_description
1 polymer ?
#
loop_
_entity_poly.entity_id
_entity_poly.type
_entity_poly.pdbx_seq_one_letter_code
_entity_poly.pdbx_strand_id
1 'polypeptide(L)'
;MKHTLFPWERGVRFDRGVLVGELGPGQHRLSWRRSRLHRVDIRPRTMTPAAQDVPTSDGVLVRVTVVVRWAVSSATKFVVESAAPEDELYTAVQLALRGAVLTRAHSAVDAERGAIASEVLAAVAARAGELGVTVSDVAVRDVIMPGELRRAALAELVAASEGRAALERARGETAALRSLLNAARLAEEHPALLELRALQAASTVVVDRPGRRS
;
A
#
# COMPACT_ATOMS: atom_id res chain seq x y z
N MET A 1 -13.70 -36.58 29.32
CA MET A 1 -12.52 -36.54 28.43
C MET A 1 -11.69 -35.32 28.81
N LYS A 2 -10.36 -35.42 28.75
CA LYS A 2 -9.47 -34.27 29.00
C LYS A 2 -9.30 -33.52 27.69
N HIS A 3 -9.56 -32.22 27.69
CA HIS A 3 -9.29 -31.32 26.58
C HIS A 3 -8.19 -30.36 27.00
N THR A 4 -7.13 -30.25 26.20
CA THR A 4 -6.06 -29.28 26.44
C THR A 4 -6.22 -28.14 25.45
N LEU A 5 -6.32 -26.92 25.96
CA LEU A 5 -6.36 -25.70 25.16
C LEU A 5 -4.99 -25.03 25.22
N PHE A 6 -4.45 -24.69 24.04
CA PHE A 6 -3.19 -23.98 23.95
C PHE A 6 -3.36 -22.48 24.24
N PRO A 7 -2.28 -21.72 24.53
CA PRO A 7 -2.36 -20.28 24.80
C PRO A 7 -3.10 -19.46 23.73
N TRP A 8 -2.98 -19.88 22.47
CA TRP A 8 -3.60 -19.27 21.29
C TRP A 8 -5.01 -19.80 20.97
N GLU A 9 -5.56 -20.64 21.83
CA GLU A 9 -6.91 -21.17 21.66
C GLU A 9 -7.84 -20.65 22.76
N ARG A 10 -9.10 -20.51 22.39
CA ARG A 10 -10.22 -20.31 23.31
C ARG A 10 -11.27 -21.37 23.05
N GLY A 11 -11.84 -21.90 24.12
CA GLY A 11 -12.85 -22.95 24.05
C GLY A 11 -14.23 -22.43 24.38
N VAL A 12 -15.17 -22.46 23.45
CA VAL A 12 -16.58 -22.16 23.73
C VAL A 12 -17.27 -23.44 24.15
N ARG A 13 -17.73 -23.49 25.40
CA ARG A 13 -18.35 -24.68 25.99
C ARG A 13 -19.87 -24.56 25.96
N PHE A 14 -20.50 -25.61 25.45
CA PHE A 14 -21.94 -25.84 25.53
C PHE A 14 -22.22 -27.10 26.34
N ASP A 15 -23.13 -27.02 27.31
CA ASP A 15 -23.63 -28.18 28.04
C ASP A 15 -25.10 -28.42 27.68
N ARG A 16 -25.42 -29.58 27.10
CA ARG A 16 -26.76 -29.93 26.60
C ARG A 16 -27.39 -28.84 25.71
N GLY A 17 -26.56 -28.14 24.92
CA GLY A 17 -27.00 -27.06 24.02
C GLY A 17 -27.07 -25.68 24.66
N VAL A 18 -26.83 -25.54 25.97
CA VAL A 18 -26.79 -24.24 26.66
C VAL A 18 -25.35 -23.73 26.70
N LEU A 19 -25.14 -22.47 26.34
CA LEU A 19 -23.84 -21.80 26.47
C LEU A 19 -23.46 -21.68 27.94
N VAL A 20 -22.34 -22.26 28.33
CA VAL A 20 -21.79 -22.17 29.70
C VAL A 20 -20.80 -21.01 29.79
N GLY A 21 -19.99 -20.81 28.75
CA GLY A 21 -19.01 -19.72 28.69
C GLY A 21 -17.74 -20.08 27.91
N GLU A 22 -16.77 -19.19 28.01
CA GLU A 22 -15.44 -19.30 27.38
C GLU A 22 -14.42 -19.94 28.33
N LEU A 23 -13.61 -20.84 27.80
CA LEU A 23 -12.52 -21.51 28.50
C LEU A 23 -11.17 -20.99 27.98
N GLY A 24 -10.34 -20.52 28.90
CA GLY A 24 -8.96 -20.13 28.64
C GLY A 24 -8.01 -21.32 28.48
N PRO A 25 -6.71 -21.06 28.25
CA PRO A 25 -5.70 -22.10 28.07
C PRO A 25 -5.56 -23.00 29.30
N GLY A 26 -5.18 -24.25 29.08
CA GLY A 26 -5.00 -25.26 30.14
C GLY A 26 -5.79 -26.55 29.90
N GLN A 27 -5.70 -27.46 30.87
CA GLN A 27 -6.38 -28.75 30.81
C GLN A 27 -7.76 -28.67 31.48
N HIS A 28 -8.80 -28.96 30.71
CA HIS A 28 -10.19 -28.96 31.15
C HIS A 28 -10.77 -30.38 31.11
N ARG A 29 -11.45 -30.80 32.19
CA ARG A 29 -12.16 -32.08 32.24
C ARG A 29 -13.63 -31.87 31.90
N LEU A 30 -14.05 -32.33 30.73
CA LEU A 30 -15.42 -32.18 30.24
C LEU A 30 -16.13 -33.53 30.15
N SER A 31 -17.44 -33.51 30.38
CA SER A 31 -18.28 -34.72 30.30
C SER A 31 -18.64 -35.00 28.85
N TRP A 32 -18.12 -36.08 28.27
CA TRP A 32 -18.29 -36.39 26.84
C TRP A 32 -19.75 -36.56 26.39
N ARG A 33 -20.66 -36.93 27.31
CA ARG A 33 -22.10 -37.09 27.01
C ARG A 33 -22.89 -35.79 27.07
N ARG A 34 -22.39 -34.76 27.77
CA ARG A 34 -23.15 -33.54 28.07
C ARG A 34 -22.54 -32.30 27.45
N SER A 35 -21.22 -32.25 27.35
CA SER A 35 -20.47 -31.07 26.96
C SER A 35 -19.99 -31.16 25.52
N ARG A 36 -20.19 -30.10 24.74
CA ARG A 36 -19.52 -29.85 23.46
C ARG A 36 -18.56 -28.67 23.64
N LEU A 37 -17.40 -28.77 23.00
CA LEU A 37 -16.36 -27.75 23.05
C LEU A 37 -15.99 -27.32 21.63
N HIS A 38 -16.21 -26.05 21.30
CA HIS A 38 -15.74 -25.45 20.06
C HIS A 38 -14.41 -24.73 20.32
N ARG A 39 -13.36 -25.12 19.61
CA ARG A 39 -12.03 -24.51 19.74
C ARG A 39 -11.90 -23.42 18.68
N VAL A 40 -11.55 -22.22 19.11
CA VAL A 40 -11.34 -21.06 18.26
C VAL A 40 -9.91 -20.56 18.43
N ASP A 41 -9.21 -20.36 17.32
CA ASP A 41 -7.87 -19.81 17.31
C ASP A 41 -7.93 -18.28 17.26
N ILE A 42 -7.31 -17.63 18.25
CA ILE A 42 -7.30 -16.17 18.42
C ILE A 42 -6.12 -15.48 17.74
N ARG A 43 -5.24 -16.22 17.06
CA ARG A 43 -4.10 -15.61 16.37
C ARG A 43 -4.56 -14.70 15.23
N PRO A 44 -3.81 -13.61 14.97
CA PRO A 44 -4.04 -12.80 13.78
C PRO A 44 -3.95 -13.65 12.52
N ARG A 45 -4.93 -13.48 11.64
CA ARG A 45 -5.02 -14.09 10.32
C ARG A 45 -5.13 -13.01 9.28
N THR A 46 -4.75 -13.36 8.06
CA THR A 46 -4.87 -12.48 6.91
C THR A 46 -5.91 -13.07 5.97
N MET A 47 -6.89 -12.27 5.55
CA MET A 47 -7.75 -12.60 4.42
C MET A 47 -7.48 -11.65 3.26
N THR A 48 -7.64 -12.14 2.05
CA THR A 48 -7.61 -11.33 0.83
C THR A 48 -8.93 -11.55 0.10
N PRO A 49 -9.89 -10.61 0.19
CA PRO A 49 -11.09 -10.67 -0.60
C PRO A 49 -10.78 -10.72 -2.09
N ALA A 50 -11.67 -11.33 -2.87
CA ALA A 50 -11.53 -11.38 -4.32
C ALA A 50 -11.49 -9.95 -4.89
N ALA A 51 -10.71 -9.79 -5.95
CA ALA A 51 -10.62 -8.52 -6.66
C ALA A 51 -12.00 -8.10 -7.16
N GLN A 52 -12.35 -6.83 -6.97
CA GLN A 52 -13.63 -6.27 -7.38
C GLN A 52 -13.46 -5.31 -8.53
N ASP A 53 -14.31 -5.44 -9.54
CA ASP A 53 -14.50 -4.43 -10.57
C ASP A 53 -15.55 -3.43 -10.08
N VAL A 54 -15.11 -2.20 -9.83
CA VAL A 54 -15.94 -1.12 -9.27
C VAL A 54 -15.82 0.10 -10.19
N PRO A 55 -16.96 0.65 -10.68
CA PRO A 55 -16.93 1.92 -11.39
C PRO A 55 -16.58 3.03 -10.40
N THR A 56 -15.67 3.91 -10.80
CA THR A 56 -15.34 5.14 -10.06
C THR A 56 -16.39 6.22 -10.34
N SER A 57 -16.31 7.35 -9.63
CA SER A 57 -17.27 8.46 -9.77
C SER A 57 -17.29 9.07 -11.18
N ASP A 58 -16.21 8.89 -11.95
CA ASP A 58 -16.04 9.34 -13.33
C ASP A 58 -16.31 8.24 -14.37
N GLY A 59 -16.87 7.09 -13.95
CA GLY A 59 -17.33 6.02 -14.83
C GLY A 59 -16.24 5.05 -15.30
N VAL A 60 -15.02 5.16 -14.78
CA VAL A 60 -13.92 4.24 -15.10
C VAL A 60 -14.05 2.97 -14.27
N LEU A 61 -14.03 1.80 -14.91
CA LEU A 61 -14.05 0.53 -14.22
C LEU A 61 -12.65 0.19 -13.69
N VAL A 62 -12.45 0.21 -12.38
CA VAL A 62 -11.17 -0.11 -11.75
C VAL A 62 -11.28 -1.44 -11.00
N ARG A 63 -10.26 -2.29 -11.14
CA ARG A 63 -10.14 -3.54 -10.38
C ARG A 63 -9.30 -3.33 -9.14
N VAL A 64 -9.91 -3.44 -7.96
CA VAL A 64 -9.25 -3.18 -6.67
C VAL A 64 -9.16 -4.45 -5.84
N THR A 65 -8.00 -4.67 -5.19
CA THR A 65 -7.79 -5.76 -4.24
C THR A 65 -7.27 -5.21 -2.92
N VAL A 66 -7.78 -5.74 -1.80
CA VAL A 66 -7.35 -5.39 -0.45
C VAL A 66 -6.89 -6.62 0.31
N VAL A 67 -6.07 -6.39 1.33
CA VAL A 67 -5.64 -7.39 2.29
C VAL A 67 -6.08 -6.91 3.68
N VAL A 68 -6.71 -7.81 4.44
CA VAL A 68 -7.25 -7.50 5.76
C VAL A 68 -6.63 -8.42 6.79
N ARG A 69 -6.07 -7.83 7.85
CA ARG A 69 -5.56 -8.55 9.02
C ARG A 69 -6.58 -8.47 10.13
N TRP A 70 -7.00 -9.62 10.65
CA TRP A 70 -8.03 -9.72 11.67
C TRP A 70 -7.70 -10.81 12.68
N ALA A 71 -8.27 -10.72 13.88
CA ALA A 71 -8.13 -11.71 14.93
C ALA A 71 -9.45 -11.89 15.68
N VAL A 72 -9.71 -13.08 16.21
CA VAL A 72 -10.89 -13.29 17.07
C VAL A 72 -10.66 -12.63 18.42
N SER A 73 -11.54 -11.71 18.81
CA SER A 73 -11.49 -11.02 20.09
C SER A 73 -12.44 -11.64 21.12
N SER A 74 -13.58 -12.20 20.69
CA SER A 74 -14.50 -12.95 21.54
C SER A 74 -14.88 -14.26 20.87
N ALA A 75 -14.38 -15.37 21.42
CA ALA A 75 -14.67 -16.70 20.87
C ALA A 75 -16.16 -17.04 21.02
N THR A 76 -16.80 -16.60 22.11
CA THR A 76 -18.24 -16.79 22.31
C THR A 76 -19.06 -16.17 21.20
N LYS A 77 -18.85 -14.87 20.90
CA LYS A 77 -19.59 -14.20 19.82
C LYS A 77 -19.30 -14.83 18.46
N PHE A 78 -18.04 -15.14 18.19
CA PHE A 78 -17.62 -15.78 16.95
C PHE A 78 -18.33 -17.10 16.65
N VAL A 79 -18.68 -17.88 17.69
CA VAL A 79 -19.35 -19.18 17.53
C VAL A 79 -20.88 -19.06 17.58
N VAL A 80 -21.42 -18.08 18.30
CA VAL A 80 -22.86 -18.00 18.59
C VAL A 80 -23.60 -17.06 17.64
N GLU A 81 -23.02 -15.91 17.33
CA GLU A 81 -23.70 -14.82 16.61
C GLU A 81 -23.80 -15.08 15.10
N SER A 82 -22.87 -15.86 14.54
CA SER A 82 -22.85 -16.18 13.12
C SER A 82 -22.50 -17.64 12.89
N ALA A 83 -23.16 -18.25 11.90
CA ALA A 83 -22.82 -19.58 11.42
C ALA A 83 -21.50 -19.60 10.61
N ALA A 84 -21.17 -18.47 9.96
CA ALA A 84 -20.00 -18.32 9.09
C ALA A 84 -19.42 -16.89 9.24
N PRO A 85 -18.80 -16.57 10.39
CA PRO A 85 -18.31 -15.22 10.69
C PRO A 85 -17.22 -14.76 9.72
N GLU A 86 -16.41 -15.68 9.18
CA GLU A 86 -15.36 -15.36 8.21
C GLU A 86 -15.96 -14.90 6.88
N ASP A 87 -17.04 -15.55 6.42
CA ASP A 87 -17.75 -15.19 5.18
C ASP A 87 -18.52 -13.87 5.34
N GLU A 88 -19.16 -13.65 6.49
CA GLU A 88 -19.82 -12.37 6.77
C GLU A 88 -18.82 -11.20 6.81
N LEU A 89 -17.66 -11.40 7.46
CA LEU A 89 -16.59 -10.40 7.46
C LEU A 89 -16.06 -10.16 6.05
N TYR A 90 -15.89 -11.23 5.26
CA TYR A 90 -15.47 -11.14 3.86
C TYR A 90 -16.43 -10.26 3.04
N THR A 91 -17.74 -10.51 3.14
CA THR A 91 -18.77 -9.71 2.44
C THR A 91 -18.81 -8.27 2.96
N ALA A 92 -18.70 -8.05 4.27
CA ALA A 92 -18.67 -6.71 4.85
C ALA A 92 -17.50 -5.87 4.32
N VAL A 93 -16.30 -6.45 4.25
CA VAL A 93 -15.13 -5.81 3.64
C VAL A 93 -15.37 -5.51 2.17
N GLN A 94 -15.99 -6.42 1.43
CA GLN A 94 -16.27 -6.19 0.02
C GLN A 94 -17.21 -5.00 -0.21
N LEU A 95 -18.29 -4.91 0.57
CA LEU A 95 -19.25 -3.81 0.49
C LEU A 95 -18.61 -2.47 0.90
N ALA A 96 -17.81 -2.47 1.97
CA ALA A 96 -17.10 -1.28 2.42
C ALA A 96 -16.10 -0.78 1.37
N LEU A 97 -15.31 -1.69 0.78
CA LEU A 97 -14.38 -1.34 -0.31
C LEU A 97 -15.11 -0.75 -1.50
N ARG A 98 -16.23 -1.35 -1.89
CA ARG A 98 -17.05 -0.86 -3.00
C ARG A 98 -17.56 0.55 -2.73
N GLY A 99 -18.09 0.80 -1.53
CA GLY A 99 -18.57 2.12 -1.11
C GLY A 99 -17.48 3.19 -1.17
N ALA A 100 -16.29 2.87 -0.65
CA ALA A 100 -15.16 3.81 -0.64
C ALA A 100 -14.64 4.15 -2.05
N VAL A 101 -14.70 3.21 -3.01
CA VAL A 101 -14.23 3.45 -4.38
C VAL A 101 -15.25 4.23 -5.21
N LEU A 102 -16.55 3.99 -5.01
CA LEU A 102 -17.63 4.61 -5.80
C LEU A 102 -17.65 6.15 -5.72
N THR A 103 -17.21 6.73 -4.60
CA THR A 103 -17.22 8.17 -4.35
C THR A 103 -15.97 8.90 -4.87
N ARG A 104 -14.99 8.17 -5.41
CA ARG A 104 -13.69 8.70 -5.83
C ARG A 104 -13.49 8.58 -7.33
N ALA A 105 -12.77 9.53 -7.91
CA ALA A 105 -12.31 9.44 -9.30
C ALA A 105 -11.15 8.44 -9.42
N HIS A 106 -10.94 7.85 -10.60
CA HIS A 106 -9.90 6.82 -10.80
C HIS A 106 -8.49 7.26 -10.37
N SER A 107 -8.13 8.53 -10.60
CA SER A 107 -6.82 9.09 -10.24
C SER A 107 -6.63 9.19 -8.72
N ALA A 108 -7.71 9.46 -7.98
CA ALA A 108 -7.71 9.52 -6.53
C ALA A 108 -7.61 8.13 -5.89
N VAL A 109 -8.13 7.07 -6.53
CA VAL A 109 -8.07 5.71 -5.98
C VAL A 109 -6.64 5.24 -5.76
N ASP A 110 -5.73 5.55 -6.70
CA ASP A 110 -4.31 5.19 -6.56
C ASP A 110 -3.56 6.11 -5.60
N ALA A 111 -3.87 7.41 -5.60
CA ALA A 111 -3.22 8.39 -4.73
C ALA A 111 -3.64 8.27 -3.26
N GLU A 112 -4.91 7.92 -2.99
CA GLU A 112 -5.52 7.93 -1.66
C GLU A 112 -5.69 6.52 -1.06
N ARG A 113 -4.80 5.56 -1.40
CA ARG A 113 -4.86 4.17 -0.89
C ARG A 113 -4.98 4.09 0.63
N GLY A 114 -4.30 4.96 1.37
CA GLY A 114 -4.38 5.03 2.83
C GLY A 114 -5.74 5.52 3.34
N ALA A 115 -6.35 6.50 2.66
CA ALA A 115 -7.67 7.00 3.04
C ALA A 115 -8.73 5.92 2.81
N ILE A 116 -8.70 5.23 1.66
CA ILE A 116 -9.59 4.11 1.36
C ILE A 116 -9.45 3.01 2.41
N ALA A 117 -8.21 2.63 2.76
CA ALA A 117 -7.96 1.65 3.82
C ALA A 117 -8.58 2.06 5.17
N SER A 118 -8.41 3.31 5.58
CA SER A 118 -8.96 3.82 6.84
C SER A 118 -10.49 3.86 6.85
N GLU A 119 -11.11 4.21 5.72
CA GLU A 119 -12.55 4.25 5.56
C GLU A 119 -13.16 2.85 5.61
N VAL A 120 -12.54 1.89 4.92
CA VAL A 120 -12.94 0.47 4.96
C VAL A 120 -12.81 -0.10 6.38
N LEU A 121 -11.70 0.20 7.07
CA LEU A 121 -11.51 -0.22 8.47
C LEU A 121 -12.63 0.33 9.36
N ALA A 122 -12.94 1.63 9.26
CA ALA A 122 -13.99 2.27 10.05
C ALA A 122 -15.38 1.68 9.75
N ALA A 123 -15.69 1.44 8.47
CA ALA A 123 -16.97 0.87 8.04
C ALA A 123 -17.19 -0.57 8.54
N VAL A 124 -16.11 -1.37 8.59
CA VAL A 124 -16.19 -2.79 8.99
C VAL A 124 -16.06 -2.99 10.50
N ALA A 125 -15.46 -2.04 11.23
CA ALA A 125 -15.15 -2.20 12.66
C ALA A 125 -16.39 -2.54 13.53
N ALA A 126 -17.52 -1.87 13.30
CA ALA A 126 -18.75 -2.13 14.05
C ALA A 126 -19.26 -3.56 13.80
N ARG A 127 -19.37 -3.95 12.54
CA ARG A 127 -19.85 -5.29 12.14
C ARG A 127 -18.89 -6.40 12.60
N ALA A 128 -17.58 -6.18 12.51
CA ALA A 128 -16.59 -7.12 13.01
C ALA A 128 -16.74 -7.34 14.53
N GLY A 129 -16.99 -6.28 15.29
CA GLY A 129 -17.22 -6.36 16.74
C GLY A 129 -18.47 -7.15 17.13
N GLU A 130 -19.53 -7.09 16.32
CA GLU A 130 -20.73 -7.95 16.47
C GLU A 130 -20.37 -9.43 16.27
N LEU A 131 -19.53 -9.73 15.29
CA LEU A 131 -19.04 -11.09 14.98
C LEU A 131 -17.98 -11.61 15.97
N GLY A 132 -17.56 -10.83 16.96
CA GLY A 132 -16.49 -11.20 17.88
C GLY A 132 -15.09 -11.18 17.25
N VAL A 133 -14.91 -10.41 16.18
CA VAL A 133 -13.67 -10.22 15.45
C VAL A 133 -13.16 -8.79 15.61
N THR A 134 -11.85 -8.62 15.66
CA THR A 134 -11.19 -7.32 15.58
C THR A 134 -10.37 -7.26 14.31
N VAL A 135 -10.64 -6.27 13.47
CA VAL A 135 -9.82 -5.96 12.30
C VAL A 135 -8.68 -5.06 12.75
N SER A 136 -7.44 -5.54 12.61
CA SER A 136 -6.25 -4.81 13.03
C SER A 136 -5.75 -3.84 11.97
N ASP A 137 -5.85 -4.22 10.71
CA ASP A 137 -5.26 -3.48 9.60
C ASP A 137 -5.94 -3.84 8.28
N VAL A 138 -6.05 -2.85 7.39
CA VAL A 138 -6.57 -2.99 6.02
C VAL A 138 -5.59 -2.28 5.10
N ALA A 139 -5.14 -2.95 4.06
CA ALA A 139 -4.24 -2.36 3.07
C ALA A 139 -4.75 -2.60 1.65
N VAL A 140 -4.75 -1.55 0.82
CA VAL A 140 -5.03 -1.68 -0.61
C VAL A 140 -3.80 -2.26 -1.29
N ARG A 141 -3.91 -3.50 -1.79
CA ARG A 141 -2.81 -4.22 -2.44
C ARG A 141 -2.63 -3.73 -3.88
N ASP A 142 -3.66 -3.89 -4.70
CA ASP A 142 -3.59 -3.62 -6.13
C ASP A 142 -4.76 -2.76 -6.59
N VAL A 143 -4.48 -1.83 -7.49
CA VAL A 143 -5.46 -1.00 -8.20
C VAL A 143 -5.11 -1.10 -9.68
N ILE A 144 -5.96 -1.76 -10.46
CA ILE A 144 -5.72 -2.09 -11.86
C ILE A 144 -6.76 -1.35 -12.70
N MET A 145 -6.30 -0.35 -13.45
CA MET A 145 -7.13 0.36 -14.43
C MET A 145 -7.22 -0.41 -15.77
N PRO A 146 -8.25 -0.14 -16.61
CA PRO A 146 -8.35 -0.67 -17.96
C PRO A 146 -7.11 -0.32 -18.78
N GLY A 147 -6.70 -1.25 -19.66
CA GLY A 147 -5.46 -1.12 -20.42
C GLY A 147 -5.42 0.11 -21.35
N GLU A 148 -6.56 0.56 -21.87
CA GLU A 148 -6.63 1.74 -22.74
C GLU A 148 -6.32 3.04 -21.99
N LEU A 149 -6.98 3.26 -20.84
CA LEU A 149 -6.73 4.43 -19.99
C LEU A 149 -5.31 4.42 -19.42
N ARG A 150 -4.80 3.26 -19.01
CA ARG A 150 -3.42 3.14 -18.55
C ARG A 150 -2.43 3.55 -19.64
N ARG A 151 -2.64 3.11 -20.88
CA ARG A 151 -1.80 3.49 -22.02
C ARG A 151 -1.87 5.00 -22.29
N ALA A 152 -3.06 5.58 -22.28
CA ALA A 152 -3.25 7.01 -22.49
C ALA A 152 -2.55 7.84 -21.39
N ALA A 153 -2.72 7.47 -20.12
CA ALA A 153 -2.06 8.12 -19.00
C ALA A 153 -0.53 8.00 -19.06
N LEU A 154 -0.01 6.82 -19.42
CA LEU A 154 1.43 6.63 -19.62
C LEU A 154 1.96 7.49 -20.77
N ALA A 155 1.23 7.59 -21.88
CA ALA A 155 1.62 8.43 -23.01
C ALA A 155 1.67 9.91 -22.63
N GLU A 156 0.69 10.40 -21.88
CA GLU A 156 0.65 11.77 -21.36
C GLU A 156 1.82 12.06 -20.42
N LEU A 157 2.09 11.15 -19.48
CA LEU A 157 3.22 11.27 -18.54
C LEU A 157 4.56 11.29 -19.27
N VAL A 158 4.73 10.45 -20.30
CA VAL A 158 5.93 10.43 -21.14
C VAL A 158 6.09 11.77 -21.87
N ALA A 159 5.04 12.25 -22.54
CA ALA A 159 5.07 13.53 -23.26
C ALA A 159 5.38 14.72 -22.32
N ALA A 160 4.79 14.75 -21.12
CA ALA A 160 5.06 15.77 -20.12
C ALA A 160 6.51 15.72 -19.61
N SER A 161 7.05 14.51 -19.41
CA SER A 161 8.45 14.29 -19.02
C SER A 161 9.42 14.79 -20.10
N GLU A 162 9.16 14.44 -21.36
CA GLU A 162 9.96 14.88 -22.51
C GLU A 162 9.93 16.40 -22.68
N GLY A 163 8.75 17.01 -22.52
CA GLY A 163 8.59 18.47 -22.55
C GLY A 163 9.38 19.17 -21.43
N ARG A 164 9.34 18.64 -20.20
CA ARG A 164 10.14 19.17 -19.07
C ARG A 164 11.63 19.05 -19.36
N ALA A 165 12.08 17.90 -19.87
CA ALA A 165 13.48 17.69 -20.23
C ALA A 165 13.94 18.63 -21.34
N ALA A 166 13.09 18.90 -22.35
CA ALA A 166 13.40 19.83 -23.43
C ALA A 166 13.52 21.28 -22.93
N LEU A 167 12.60 21.70 -22.04
CA LEU A 167 12.64 23.02 -21.42
C LEU A 167 13.91 23.22 -20.58
N GLU A 168 14.30 22.20 -19.81
CA GLU A 168 15.51 22.26 -19.01
C GLU A 168 16.78 22.30 -19.86
N ARG A 169 16.82 21.53 -20.97
CA ARG A 169 17.90 21.62 -21.97
C ARG A 169 18.00 23.02 -22.57
N ALA A 170 16.88 23.60 -23.02
CA ALA A 170 16.86 24.95 -23.59
C ALA A 170 17.33 26.02 -22.57
N ARG A 171 16.96 25.88 -21.29
CA ARG A 171 17.46 26.73 -20.20
C ARG A 171 18.97 26.58 -19.99
N GLY A 172 19.46 25.33 -19.96
CA GLY A 172 20.88 25.02 -19.85
C GLY A 172 21.69 25.60 -21.01
N GLU A 173 21.21 25.44 -22.24
CA GLU A 173 21.82 26.01 -23.45
C GLU A 173 21.86 27.54 -23.40
N THR A 174 20.75 28.18 -23.00
CA THR A 174 20.69 29.64 -22.86
C THR A 174 21.67 30.15 -21.79
N ALA A 175 21.76 29.46 -20.64
CA ALA A 175 22.70 29.81 -19.58
C ALA A 175 24.16 29.64 -20.01
N ALA A 176 24.46 28.56 -20.75
CA ALA A 176 25.79 28.33 -21.33
C ALA A 176 26.16 29.42 -22.35
N LEU A 177 25.27 29.75 -23.29
CA LEU A 177 25.51 30.79 -24.30
C LEU A 177 25.70 32.18 -23.67
N ARG A 178 24.92 32.54 -22.65
CA ARG A 178 25.12 33.79 -21.90
C ARG A 178 26.47 33.83 -21.21
N SER A 179 26.89 32.72 -20.62
CA SER A 179 28.20 32.62 -19.96
C SER A 179 29.34 32.76 -20.97
N LEU A 180 29.22 32.13 -22.14
CA LEU A 180 30.18 32.26 -23.24
C LEU A 180 30.23 33.69 -23.81
N LEU A 181 29.08 34.34 -23.99
CA LEU A 181 29.02 35.74 -24.44
C LEU A 181 29.69 36.69 -23.44
N ASN A 182 29.44 36.52 -22.15
CA ASN A 182 30.10 37.31 -21.11
C ASN A 182 31.61 37.06 -21.09
N ALA A 183 32.04 35.80 -21.25
CA ALA A 183 33.46 35.47 -21.35
C ALA A 183 34.13 36.09 -22.59
N ALA A 184 33.44 36.10 -23.74
CA ALA A 184 33.93 36.72 -24.96
C ALA A 184 34.08 38.25 -24.81
N ARG A 185 33.07 38.92 -24.22
CA ARG A 185 33.14 40.36 -23.93
C ARG A 185 34.29 40.72 -23.00
N LEU A 186 34.47 39.95 -21.91
CA LEU A 186 35.57 40.16 -20.97
C LEU A 186 36.94 39.98 -21.65
N ALA A 187 37.04 39.03 -22.58
CA ALA A 187 38.25 38.80 -23.36
C ALA A 187 38.55 39.93 -24.37
N GLU A 188 37.52 40.51 -24.99
CA GLU A 188 37.66 41.69 -25.87
C GLU A 188 38.08 42.94 -25.08
N GLU A 189 37.49 43.16 -23.90
CA GLU A 189 37.84 44.30 -23.03
C GLU A 189 39.26 44.19 -22.45
N HIS A 190 39.76 42.97 -22.26
CA HIS A 190 41.07 42.70 -21.66
C HIS A 190 41.87 41.66 -22.47
N PRO A 191 42.53 42.05 -23.58
CA PRO A 191 43.24 41.10 -24.44
C PRO A 191 44.36 40.32 -23.72
N ALA A 192 44.98 40.90 -22.68
CA ALA A 192 45.98 40.21 -21.85
C ALA A 192 45.41 39.00 -21.07
N LEU A 193 44.09 38.94 -20.81
CA LEU A 193 43.46 37.76 -20.19
C LEU A 193 43.55 36.52 -21.07
N LEU A 194 43.46 36.68 -22.40
CA LEU A 194 43.58 35.57 -23.34
C LEU A 194 44.98 34.96 -23.32
N GLU A 195 46.02 35.81 -23.27
CA GLU A 195 47.42 35.36 -23.15
C GLU A 195 47.66 34.63 -21.83
N LEU A 196 47.18 35.18 -20.70
CA LEU A 196 47.29 34.53 -19.40
C LEU A 196 46.55 33.18 -19.36
N ARG A 197 45.36 33.09 -19.97
CA ARG A 197 44.61 31.84 -20.04
C ARG A 197 45.31 30.81 -20.93
N ALA A 198 45.92 31.23 -22.03
CA ALA A 198 46.70 30.37 -22.92
C ALA A 198 47.94 29.81 -22.19
N LEU A 199 48.65 30.65 -21.44
CA LEU A 199 49.78 30.23 -20.59
C LEU A 199 49.34 29.25 -19.49
N GLN A 200 48.21 29.51 -18.81
CA GLN A 200 47.64 28.58 -17.83
C GLN A 200 47.29 27.23 -18.47
N ALA A 201 46.57 27.23 -19.60
CA ALA A 201 46.19 26.00 -20.30
C ALA A 201 47.41 25.16 -20.71
N ALA A 202 48.45 25.81 -21.26
CA ALA A 202 49.71 25.17 -21.59
C ALA A 202 50.41 24.58 -20.37
N SER A 203 50.37 25.27 -19.22
CA SER A 203 50.95 24.74 -17.98
C SER A 203 50.23 23.48 -17.47
N THR A 204 48.90 23.40 -17.54
CA THR A 204 48.13 22.22 -17.14
C THR A 204 48.40 20.99 -18.00
N VAL A 205 48.57 21.15 -19.32
CA VAL A 205 48.88 20.02 -20.22
C VAL A 205 50.28 19.47 -19.99
N VAL A 206 51.23 20.30 -19.54
CA VAL A 206 52.59 19.86 -19.21
C VAL A 206 52.62 19.04 -17.90
N VAL A 207 51.66 19.23 -17.01
CA VAL A 207 51.57 18.53 -15.71
C VAL A 207 50.89 17.15 -15.84
N ASP A 208 49.98 16.94 -16.80
CA ASP A 208 49.22 15.67 -16.96
C ASP A 208 49.93 14.63 -17.86
N ARG A 209 51.26 14.63 -17.95
CA ARG A 209 51.97 13.52 -18.59
C ARG A 209 51.87 12.29 -17.68
N PRO A 210 51.22 11.18 -18.09
CA PRO A 210 51.26 9.96 -17.30
C PRO A 210 52.70 9.46 -17.28
N GLY A 211 53.30 9.45 -16.10
CA GLY A 211 54.60 8.83 -15.89
C GLY A 211 54.55 7.40 -16.43
N ARG A 212 55.32 7.12 -17.48
CA ARG A 212 55.59 5.76 -17.95
C ARG A 212 56.15 4.98 -16.75
N ARG A 213 55.33 4.10 -16.17
CA ARG A 213 55.80 3.07 -15.26
C ARG A 213 56.70 2.15 -16.09
N SER A 214 57.97 2.12 -15.72
CA SER A 214 58.94 1.06 -16.05
C SER A 214 58.54 -0.25 -15.39
#